data_AF-A0A5B8LY30-F1
#
_entry.id   AF-A0A5B8LY30-F1
#
_cell.length_a   1.000
_cell.length_b   1.000
_cell.length_c   1.000
_cell.angle_alpha   90.00
_cell.angle_beta   90.00
_cell.angle_gamma   90.00
#
_symmetry.space_group_name_H-M   'P 1'
#
loop_
_entity.id
_entity.type
_entity.pdbx_description
1 polymer ?
#
loop_
_entity_poly.entity_id
_entity_poly.type
_entity_poly.pdbx_seq_one_letter_code
_entity_poly.pdbx_strand_id
1 'polypeptide(L)' 'MQEESIVREVEVSDGNQTHNARYYVERGVLHARIGDRMISLAVGTQTSDEAVRRLLAGHIQTRAWRRRLAARWFGTGSPS' A
#
# COMPACT_ATOMS: atom_id res chain seq x y z
N MET A 1 -19.24 6.34 -24.26
CA MET A 1 -18.35 5.19 -24.04
C MET A 1 -17.64 5.44 -22.73
N GLN A 2 -17.86 4.60 -21.71
CA GLN A 2 -17.03 4.64 -20.50
C GLN A 2 -15.69 4.04 -20.88
N GLU A 3 -14.61 4.81 -20.82
CA GLU A 3 -13.27 4.27 -20.96
C GLU A 3 -13.06 3.31 -19.79
N GLU A 4 -13.09 2.00 -20.07
CA GLU A 4 -12.75 0.98 -19.09
C GLU A 4 -11.30 1.21 -18.66
N SER A 5 -11.13 1.77 -17.46
CA SER A 5 -9.80 2.01 -16.92
C SER A 5 -9.12 0.66 -16.66
N ILE A 6 -7.98 0.43 -17.31
CA ILE A 6 -7.25 -0.84 -17.19
C ILE A 6 -6.75 -0.99 -15.74
N VAL A 7 -7.24 -2.02 -15.07
CA VAL A 7 -6.79 -2.38 -13.72
C VAL A 7 -5.45 -3.12 -13.82
N ARG A 8 -4.45 -2.62 -13.11
CA ARG A 8 -3.11 -3.18 -13.00
C ARG A 8 -2.86 -3.67 -11.58
N GLU A 9 -2.00 -4.68 -11.44
CA GLU A 9 -1.59 -5.24 -10.16
C GLU A 9 -0.08 -5.08 -9.98
N VAL A 10 0.31 -4.73 -8.76
CA VAL A 10 1.70 -4.49 -8.35
C VAL A 10 1.96 -5.29 -7.10
N GLU A 11 3.09 -6.00 -7.10
CA GLU A 11 3.53 -6.79 -5.96
C GLU A 11 4.83 -6.22 -5.37
N VAL A 12 4.90 -6.18 -4.04
CA VAL A 12 6.08 -5.81 -3.26
C VAL A 12 6.28 -6.85 -2.17
N SER A 13 7.46 -7.44 -2.09
CA SER A 13 7.86 -8.34 -1.01
C SER A 13 8.66 -7.59 0.04
N ASP A 14 8.37 -7.84 1.32
CA ASP A 14 9.15 -7.34 2.46
C ASP A 14 10.14 -8.38 3.02
N GLY A 15 10.33 -9.50 2.30
CA GLY A 15 11.17 -10.63 2.71
C GLY A 15 10.45 -11.66 3.59
N ASN A 16 9.32 -11.29 4.20
CA ASN A 16 8.51 -12.19 5.04
C ASN A 16 7.13 -12.47 4.42
N GLN A 17 6.60 -11.53 3.65
CA GLN A 17 5.32 -11.64 2.97
C GLN A 17 5.32 -10.83 1.66
N THR A 18 4.66 -11.37 0.63
CA THR A 18 4.31 -10.62 -0.58
C THR A 18 3.01 -9.85 -0.35
N HIS A 19 3.04 -8.55 -0.63
CA HIS A 19 1.89 -7.66 -0.53
C HIS A 19 1.52 -7.17 -1.93
N ASN A 20 0.21 -7.13 -2.21
CA ASN A 20 -0.30 -6.75 -3.51
C ASN A 20 -1.12 -5.46 -3.41
N ALA A 21 -1.04 -4.65 -4.46
CA ALA A 21 -1.86 -3.47 -4.66
C ALA A 21 -2.44 -3.48 -6.07
N ARG A 22 -3.68 -3.04 -6.21
CA ARG A 22 -4.33 -2.87 -7.52
C ARG A 22 -4.53 -1.40 -7.80
N TYR A 23 -4.38 -0.98 -9.04
CA TYR A 23 -4.59 0.41 -9.39
C TYR A 23 -5.18 0.58 -10.79
N TYR A 24 -5.79 1.74 -11.01
CA TYR A 24 -6.20 2.20 -12.34
C TYR A 24 -5.96 3.72 -12.43
N VAL A 25 -5.90 4.23 -13.65
CA VAL A 25 -5.77 5.67 -13.91
C VAL A 25 -7.02 6.14 -14.63
N GLU A 26 -7.69 7.13 -14.04
CA GLU A 26 -8.87 7.77 -14.63
C GLU A 26 -8.66 9.29 -14.63
N ARG A 27 -8.80 9.94 -15.79
CA ARG A 27 -8.70 11.41 -15.92
C ARG A 27 -7.43 12.02 -15.29
N GLY A 28 -6.30 11.34 -15.41
CA GLY A 28 -5.02 11.79 -14.83
C GLY A 28 -4.92 11.63 -13.31
N VAL A 29 -5.84 10.90 -12.69
CA VAL A 29 -5.82 10.52 -11.29
C VAL A 29 -5.52 9.02 -11.19
N LEU A 30 -4.49 8.69 -10.44
CA LEU A 30 -4.15 7.33 -10.06
C LEU A 30 -4.98 6.95 -8.84
N HIS A 31 -5.76 5.88 -8.96
CA HIS A 31 -6.53 5.27 -7.89
C HIS A 31 -5.88 3.92 -7.52
N ALA A 32 -5.25 3.83 -6.35
CA ALA A 32 -4.55 2.64 -5.85
C ALA A 32 -5.23 2.04 -4.62
N ARG A 33 -5.66 0.77 -4.70
CA ARG A 33 -6.22 -0.01 -3.59
C ARG A 33 -5.12 -0.80 -2.92
N ILE A 34 -4.85 -0.46 -1.67
CA ILE A 34 -3.80 -1.05 -0.83
C ILE A 34 -4.47 -1.52 0.46
N GLY A 35 -4.57 -2.85 0.61
CA GLY A 35 -5.42 -3.46 1.63
C GLY A 35 -6.87 -3.00 1.50
N ASP A 36 -7.46 -2.55 2.60
CA ASP A 36 -8.86 -2.08 2.62
C ASP A 36 -9.05 -0.63 2.19
N ARG A 37 -7.95 0.09 1.89
CA ARG A 37 -7.98 1.53 1.63
C ARG A 37 -7.81 1.84 0.16
N MET A 38 -8.58 2.81 -0.32
CA MET A 38 -8.40 3.45 -1.62
C MET A 38 -7.59 4.73 -1.42
N ILE A 39 -6.48 4.87 -2.14
CA ILE A 39 -5.64 6.07 -2.14
C ILE A 39 -5.69 6.66 -3.54
N SER A 40 -5.99 7.95 -3.65
CA SER A 40 -6.06 8.65 -4.94
C SER A 40 -5.04 9.78 -4.96
N LEU A 41 -4.29 9.92 -6.06
CA LEU A 41 -3.32 10.99 -6.26
C LEU A 41 -3.26 11.38 -7.73
N ALA A 42 -2.95 12.65 -8.00
CA ALA A 42 -2.68 13.10 -9.37
C ALA A 42 -1.45 12.38 -9.93
N VAL A 43 -1.53 11.97 -11.20
CA VAL A 43 -0.38 11.40 -11.91
C VAL A 43 0.66 12.50 -12.06
N GLY A 44 1.86 12.27 -11.52
CA GLY A 44 2.98 13.20 -11.57
C GLY A 44 4.01 12.81 -12.64
N THR A 45 5.25 13.25 -12.47
CA THR A 45 6.39 12.90 -13.33
C THR A 45 6.86 11.45 -13.22
N GLN A 46 6.40 10.72 -12.19
CA GLN A 46 6.74 9.31 -11.96
C GLN A 46 5.72 8.40 -12.62
N THR A 47 6.14 7.20 -13.02
CA THR A 47 5.19 6.20 -13.54
C THR A 47 4.18 5.78 -12.48
N SER A 48 2.94 5.50 -12.89
CA SER A 48 1.88 5.03 -11.98
C SER A 48 2.30 3.80 -11.19
N ASP A 49 3.00 2.85 -11.83
CA ASP A 49 3.54 1.64 -11.19
C ASP A 49 4.49 2.00 -10.03
N GLU A 50 5.44 2.90 -10.26
CA GLU A 50 6.41 3.31 -9.24
C GLU A 50 5.75 4.04 -8.08
N ALA A 51 4.79 4.92 -8.38
CA ALA A 51 4.00 5.61 -7.35
C ALA A 51 3.25 4.60 -6.46
N VAL A 52 2.60 3.60 -7.06
CA VAL A 52 1.90 2.53 -6.31
C VAL A 52 2.87 1.68 -5.49
N ARG A 53 4.04 1.32 -6.03
CA ARG A 53 5.08 0.59 -5.29
C ARG A 53 5.52 1.36 -4.04
N ARG A 54 5.75 2.67 -4.15
CA ARG A 54 6.14 3.53 -3.03
C ARG A 54 5.04 3.62 -1.96
N LEU A 55 3.78 3.78 -2.39
CA LEU A 55 2.63 3.79 -1.48
C LEU A 55 2.48 2.45 -0.74
N LEU A 56 2.63 1.35 -1.46
CA LEU A 56 2.56 0.01 -0.90
C LEU A 56 3.70 -0.23 0.11
N ALA A 57 4.93 0.14 -0.23
CA ALA A 57 6.07 0.05 0.68
C ALA A 57 5.87 0.89 1.96
N GLY A 58 5.39 2.13 1.83
CA GLY A 58 5.08 2.99 2.99
C GLY A 58 3.96 2.42 3.86
N HIS A 59 2.94 1.80 3.26
CA HIS A 59 1.88 1.10 3.99
C HIS A 59 2.43 -0.06 4.83
N ILE A 60 3.28 -0.90 4.22
CA ILE A 60 3.91 -2.04 4.89
C ILE A 60 4.76 -1.56 6.08
N GLN A 61 5.62 -0.57 5.86
CA GLN A 61 6.48 0.00 6.92
C GLN A 61 5.65 0.54 8.09
N THR A 62 4.59 1.30 7.79
CA THR A 62 3.69 1.85 8.81
C THR A 62 3.02 0.73 9.62
N ARG A 63 2.57 -0.34 8.95
CA ARG A 63 1.91 -1.48 9.60
C ARG A 63 2.88 -2.29 10.45
N ALA A 64 4.10 -2.52 9.95
CA ALA A 64 5.17 -3.17 10.70
C ALA A 64 5.56 -2.37 11.95
N TRP A 65 5.71 -1.06 11.82
CA TRP A 65 5.99 -0.17 12.95
C TRP A 65 4.87 -0.20 14.00
N ARG A 66 3.60 -0.12 13.58
CA ARG A 66 2.44 -0.25 14.49
C ARG A 66 2.42 -1.60 15.21
N ARG A 67 2.74 -2.71 14.52
CA ARG A 67 2.83 -4.04 15.16
C ARG A 67 3.94 -4.09 16.21
N ARG A 68 5.13 -3.55 15.91
CA ARG A 68 6.23 -3.48 16.89
C ARG A 68 5.86 -2.64 18.11
N LEU A 69 5.18 -1.51 17.89
CA LEU A 69 4.68 -0.68 18.99
C LEU A 69 3.69 -1.48 19.84
N ALA A 70 2.67 -2.10 19.25
CA ALA A 70 1.71 -2.92 19.99
C ALA A 70 2.40 -4.04 20.79
N ALA A 71 3.36 -4.76 20.19
CA ALA A 71 4.13 -5.78 20.90
C ALA A 71 4.92 -5.22 22.09
N ARG A 72 5.45 -3.99 21.99
CA ARG A 72 6.15 -3.32 23.10
C ARG A 72 5.21 -2.95 24.25
N TRP A 73 3.98 -2.52 23.93
CA TRP A 73 3.00 -2.06 24.93
C TRP A 73 2.24 -3.23 25.58
N PHE A 74 1.95 -4.30 24.83
CA PHE A 74 1.25 -5.49 25.35
C PHE A 74 2.22 -6.62 25.79
N GLY A 75 3.52 -6.47 25.51
CA GLY A 75 4.56 -7.44 25.87
C GLY A 75 5.14 -7.26 27.28
N THR A 76 4.60 -6.36 28.11
CA THR A 76 4.98 -6.21 29.53
C THR A 76 3.94 -6.85 30.44
N GLY A 77 3.55 -8.09 30.13
CA GLY A 77 2.97 -8.99 31.13
C GLY A 77 4.11 -9.79 31.73
N SER A 78 4.72 -9.30 32.81
CA SER A 78 5.47 -10.16 33.73
C SER A 78 4.47 -11.03 34.49
N PRO A 79 4.46 -12.36 34.36
CA PRO A 79 4.02 -13.19 35.46
C PRO A 79 5.21 -13.34 36.42
N SER A 80 4.98 -12.86 37.65
CA SER A 80 5.78 -13.20 38.82
C SER A 80 5.73 -14.69 39.13
#